data_AF-A0A929X8R6-F1
#
_entry.id   AF-A0A929X8R6-F1
#
_cell.length_a   1.000
_cell.length_b   1.000
_cell.length_c   1.000
_cell.angle_alpha   90.00
_cell.angle_beta   90.00
_cell.angle_gamma   90.00
#
_symmetry.space_group_name_H-M   'P 1'
#
loop_
_entity.id
_entity.type
_entity.pdbx_description
1 polymer ?
#
loop_
_entity_poly.entity_id
_entity_poly.type
_entity_poly.pdbx_seq_one_letter_code
_entity_poly.pdbx_strand_id
1 'polypeptide(L)'
;MANKTRSNSAKGKGRDKDLEAFDNNKTDKTNARAEAVEGVICKILNRYSLPYRERLFFEQMIEDVKGYKVDGFTIDDFSLISKFNNSQKIADEARSILCHYFCQLCDIAEQEAKQKDEQEIIACYENFKRARGLLRLALPTNHYCGSIKELEEYKDYLGIKSDDESYLHTKDFERMELNAYFFEFLKRANNYFQSEPSIIHYLKKDELKQREKDKFRDNLRDLADFSSTRALDDIKNSTLTQNIYDYVMKNFADFLAEYKEPEINFRALIAKQ
;
A
#
# COMPACT_ATOMS: atom_id res chain seq x y z
N MET A 1 22.11 -27.74 94.10
CA MET A 1 20.97 -28.23 93.29
C MET A 1 21.42 -28.33 91.83
N ALA A 2 21.05 -29.43 91.15
CA ALA A 2 21.06 -29.69 89.70
C ALA A 2 22.29 -29.21 88.88
N ASN A 3 23.28 -30.03 88.50
CA ASN A 3 23.27 -31.20 87.60
C ASN A 3 22.97 -30.86 86.12
N LYS A 4 23.84 -31.39 85.22
CA LYS A 4 23.62 -31.71 83.77
C LYS A 4 23.69 -30.56 82.72
N THR A 5 24.32 -30.66 81.54
CA THR A 5 25.22 -31.63 80.85
C THR A 5 25.74 -30.95 79.54
N ARG A 6 26.97 -31.30 79.10
CA ARG A 6 27.46 -31.63 77.71
C ARG A 6 26.96 -30.83 76.46
N SER A 7 27.70 -30.63 75.36
CA SER A 7 29.05 -30.99 74.89
C SER A 7 29.25 -30.51 73.43
N ASN A 8 30.46 -30.02 73.11
CA ASN A 8 31.32 -30.24 71.93
C ASN A 8 30.84 -30.16 70.46
N SER A 9 31.42 -29.15 69.77
CA SER A 9 32.34 -29.21 68.58
C SER A 9 31.91 -29.74 67.20
N ALA A 10 32.15 -28.91 66.16
CA ALA A 10 32.94 -29.19 64.92
C ALA A 10 32.81 -27.98 63.96
N LYS A 11 33.87 -27.20 63.67
CA LYS A 11 34.85 -27.35 62.56
C LYS A 11 34.23 -27.35 61.14
N GLY A 12 34.43 -26.26 60.37
CA GLY A 12 34.27 -26.21 58.90
C GLY A 12 34.58 -24.80 58.36
N LYS A 13 35.80 -24.52 57.89
CA LYS A 13 36.23 -24.42 56.47
C LYS A 13 35.40 -23.44 55.61
N GLY A 14 36.05 -22.36 55.20
CA GLY A 14 35.48 -21.27 54.40
C GLY A 14 35.24 -21.58 52.93
N ARG A 15 34.77 -20.55 52.21
CA ARG A 15 34.75 -20.42 50.76
C ARG A 15 34.63 -18.94 50.40
N ASP A 16 35.67 -18.42 49.75
CA ASP A 16 35.49 -17.50 48.63
C ASP A 16 34.45 -18.09 47.67
N LYS A 17 33.58 -17.24 47.14
CA LYS A 17 33.01 -17.42 45.81
C LYS A 17 32.33 -16.14 45.36
N ASP A 18 32.89 -15.63 44.26
CA ASP A 18 32.26 -14.77 43.28
C ASP A 18 30.76 -14.99 43.18
N LEU A 19 30.01 -13.92 43.31
CA LEU A 19 28.81 -13.70 42.51
C LEU A 19 28.86 -12.24 42.09
N GLU A 20 29.67 -11.99 41.06
CA GLU A 20 29.43 -10.90 40.13
C GLU A 20 27.92 -10.87 39.86
N ALA A 21 27.32 -9.75 40.19
CA ALA A 21 25.91 -9.49 39.97
C ALA A 21 25.61 -9.64 38.47
N PHE A 22 24.94 -10.73 38.11
CA PHE A 22 24.07 -10.92 36.97
C PHE A 22 24.06 -9.75 35.94
N ASP A 23 25.03 -9.76 35.03
CA ASP A 23 24.92 -9.07 33.74
C ASP A 23 24.30 -10.00 32.65
N ASN A 24 23.69 -11.12 33.08
CA ASN A 24 23.19 -12.19 32.21
C ASN A 24 21.79 -11.98 31.61
N ASN A 25 21.17 -10.81 31.74
CA ASN A 25 19.79 -10.60 31.27
C ASN A 25 19.65 -10.01 29.84
N LYS A 26 20.75 -9.77 29.12
CA LYS A 26 20.70 -9.28 27.72
C LYS A 26 20.55 -10.42 26.70
N THR A 27 21.25 -11.53 26.91
CA THR A 27 21.25 -12.67 25.98
C THR A 27 19.88 -13.34 25.92
N ASP A 28 19.24 -13.56 27.08
CA ASP A 28 17.92 -14.20 27.16
C ASP A 28 16.80 -13.36 26.53
N LYS A 29 16.84 -12.03 26.69
CA LYS A 29 15.87 -11.13 26.06
C LYS A 29 16.01 -11.07 24.54
N THR A 30 17.24 -11.18 24.04
CA THR A 30 17.51 -11.17 22.60
C THR A 30 17.01 -12.47 21.97
N ASN A 31 17.28 -13.61 22.60
CA ASN A 31 16.79 -14.91 22.14
C ASN A 31 15.26 -14.99 22.16
N ALA A 32 14.61 -14.54 23.24
CA ALA A 32 13.15 -14.52 23.33
C ALA A 32 12.49 -13.61 22.27
N ARG A 33 13.14 -12.49 21.92
CA ARG A 33 12.66 -11.60 20.84
C ARG A 33 12.75 -12.29 19.48
N ALA A 34 13.89 -12.93 19.18
CA ALA A 34 14.09 -13.64 17.93
C ALA A 34 13.08 -14.79 17.75
N GLU A 35 12.85 -15.58 18.80
CA GLU A 35 11.84 -16.65 18.80
C GLU A 35 10.43 -16.11 18.59
N ALA A 36 10.07 -15.00 19.23
CA ALA A 36 8.76 -14.38 19.05
C ALA A 36 8.54 -13.86 17.62
N VAL A 37 9.58 -13.29 17.01
CA VAL A 37 9.55 -12.85 15.62
C VAL A 37 9.42 -14.02 14.66
N GLU A 38 10.22 -15.07 14.83
CA GLU A 38 10.12 -16.27 14.00
C GLU A 38 8.72 -16.91 14.13
N GLY A 39 8.16 -16.93 15.34
CA GLY A 39 6.79 -17.39 15.58
C GLY A 39 5.73 -16.58 14.83
N VAL A 40 5.90 -15.27 14.66
CA VAL A 40 5.02 -14.44 13.83
C VAL A 40 5.16 -14.83 12.36
N ILE A 41 6.39 -14.91 11.86
CA ILE A 41 6.69 -15.24 10.46
C ILE A 41 6.14 -16.63 10.10
N CYS A 42 6.40 -17.65 10.90
CA CYS A 42 5.88 -19.00 10.67
C CYS A 42 4.35 -19.03 10.60
N LYS A 43 3.65 -18.24 11.43
CA LYS A 43 2.18 -18.15 11.39
C LYS A 43 1.67 -17.44 10.14
N ILE A 44 2.40 -16.48 9.60
CA ILE A 44 2.06 -15.83 8.32
C ILE A 44 2.27 -16.81 7.15
N LEU A 45 3.35 -17.59 7.19
CA LEU A 45 3.65 -18.59 6.17
C LEU A 45 2.74 -19.83 6.22
N ASN A 46 1.96 -20.01 7.29
CA ASN A 46 0.96 -21.07 7.32
C ASN A 46 -0.14 -20.87 6.26
N ARG A 47 -0.69 -22.00 5.78
CA ARG A 47 -1.41 -22.19 4.50
C ARG A 47 -2.60 -21.25 4.21
N TYR A 48 -3.08 -20.44 5.16
CA TYR A 48 -4.32 -19.68 5.04
C TYR A 48 -4.19 -18.17 5.27
N SER A 49 -3.00 -17.66 5.61
CA SER A 49 -2.84 -16.24 5.96
C SER A 49 -2.64 -15.32 4.75
N LEU A 50 -2.08 -15.85 3.66
CA LEU A 50 -1.84 -15.16 2.39
C LEU A 50 -2.32 -16.04 1.24
N PRO A 51 -2.84 -15.45 0.14
CA PRO A 51 -3.03 -16.19 -1.10
C PRO A 51 -1.69 -16.73 -1.61
N TYR A 52 -1.72 -17.78 -2.43
CA TYR A 52 -0.52 -18.57 -2.77
C TYR A 52 0.61 -17.74 -3.36
N ARG A 53 0.28 -16.82 -4.28
CA ARG A 53 1.23 -15.93 -4.96
C ARG A 53 1.94 -15.00 -3.98
N GLU A 54 1.18 -14.30 -3.16
CA GLU A 54 1.69 -13.38 -2.13
C GLU A 54 2.46 -14.15 -1.07
N ARG A 55 2.06 -15.37 -0.75
CA ARG A 55 2.81 -16.22 0.19
C ARG A 55 4.20 -16.53 -0.35
N LEU A 56 4.33 -16.97 -1.60
CA LEU A 56 5.64 -17.24 -2.21
C LEU A 56 6.52 -15.98 -2.24
N PHE A 57 5.93 -14.83 -2.56
CA PHE A 57 6.66 -13.57 -2.55
C PHE A 57 7.07 -13.14 -1.13
N PHE A 58 6.21 -13.39 -0.14
CA PHE A 58 6.53 -13.15 1.27
C PHE A 58 7.65 -14.09 1.75
N GLU A 59 7.65 -15.37 1.35
CA GLU A 59 8.73 -16.32 1.63
C GLU A 59 10.06 -15.78 1.07
N GLN A 60 10.08 -15.35 -0.20
CA GLN A 60 11.26 -14.75 -0.82
C GLN A 60 11.73 -13.48 -0.07
N MET A 61 10.80 -12.60 0.32
CA MET A 61 11.15 -11.42 1.13
C MET A 61 11.83 -11.80 2.43
N ILE A 62 11.30 -12.80 3.15
CA ILE A 62 11.91 -13.25 4.41
C ILE A 62 13.29 -13.86 4.18
N GLU A 63 13.49 -14.63 3.11
CA GLU A 63 14.79 -15.18 2.74
C GLU A 63 15.81 -14.07 2.41
N ASP A 64 15.40 -13.05 1.64
CA ASP A 64 16.26 -11.94 1.27
C ASP A 64 16.63 -11.05 2.47
N VAL A 65 15.68 -10.83 3.38
CA VAL A 65 15.92 -10.12 4.65
C VAL A 65 16.86 -10.92 5.57
N LYS A 66 16.65 -12.24 5.72
CA LYS A 66 17.55 -13.11 6.49
C LYS A 66 18.95 -13.21 5.87
N GLY A 67 19.03 -13.14 4.54
CA GLY A 67 20.27 -13.16 3.77
C GLY A 67 20.99 -11.82 3.68
N TYR A 68 20.51 -10.77 4.35
CA TYR A 68 21.06 -9.40 4.30
C TYR A 68 21.17 -8.84 2.87
N LYS A 69 20.24 -9.22 1.98
CA LYS A 69 20.18 -8.71 0.60
C LYS A 69 19.40 -7.39 0.48
N VAL A 70 18.78 -6.94 1.58
CA VAL A 70 17.96 -5.73 1.65
C VAL A 70 18.55 -4.78 2.70
N ASP A 71 19.15 -3.69 2.25
CA ASP A 71 19.74 -2.69 3.15
C ASP A 71 18.67 -2.05 4.05
N GLY A 72 18.90 -2.05 5.36
CA GLY A 72 18.03 -1.38 6.34
C GLY A 72 16.73 -2.11 6.69
N PHE A 73 16.45 -3.25 6.04
CA PHE A 73 15.33 -4.13 6.41
C PHE A 73 15.87 -5.37 7.12
N THR A 74 15.46 -5.57 8.37
CA THR A 74 15.89 -6.69 9.20
C THR A 74 14.70 -7.50 9.71
N ILE A 75 14.94 -8.76 10.09
CA ILE A 75 13.89 -9.59 10.70
C ILE A 75 13.34 -8.94 12.00
N ASP A 76 14.17 -8.20 12.72
CA ASP A 76 13.77 -7.47 13.93
C ASP A 76 12.67 -6.41 13.70
N ASP A 77 12.47 -5.94 12.47
CA ASP A 77 11.36 -5.03 12.14
C ASP A 77 9.99 -5.66 12.47
N PHE A 78 9.87 -6.99 12.36
CA PHE A 78 8.65 -7.74 12.69
C PHE A 78 8.39 -7.85 14.20
N SER A 79 9.32 -7.42 15.05
CA SER A 79 9.12 -7.40 16.50
C SER A 79 8.00 -6.47 16.95
N LEU A 80 7.60 -5.51 16.10
CA LEU A 80 6.39 -4.71 16.33
C LEU A 80 5.14 -5.61 16.43
N ILE A 81 5.01 -6.58 15.52
CA ILE A 81 3.84 -7.47 15.46
C ILE A 81 3.81 -8.43 16.64
N SER A 82 4.98 -8.87 17.13
CA SER A 82 5.04 -9.78 18.27
C SER A 82 4.59 -9.12 19.59
N LYS A 83 4.47 -7.79 19.67
CA LYS A 83 3.91 -7.08 20.83
C LYS A 83 2.43 -7.37 21.06
N PHE A 84 1.70 -7.80 20.03
CA PHE A 84 0.27 -8.12 20.08
C PHE A 84 -0.03 -9.56 20.54
N ASN A 85 0.90 -10.20 21.26
CA ASN A 85 0.77 -11.60 21.65
C ASN A 85 0.12 -11.83 23.03
N ASN A 86 -0.63 -10.85 23.54
CA ASN A 86 -1.31 -10.93 24.84
C ASN A 86 -2.49 -11.91 24.86
N SER A 87 -3.06 -12.21 23.70
CA SER A 87 -4.04 -13.28 23.49
C SER A 87 -3.95 -13.79 22.05
N GLN A 88 -4.40 -15.02 21.84
CA GLN A 88 -4.40 -15.61 20.50
C GLN A 88 -5.21 -14.77 19.50
N LYS A 89 -6.38 -14.25 19.92
CA LYS A 89 -7.24 -13.40 19.09
C LYS A 89 -6.55 -12.11 18.64
N ILE A 90 -5.92 -11.39 19.58
CA ILE A 90 -5.21 -10.13 19.25
C ILE A 90 -3.99 -10.41 18.37
N ALA A 91 -3.29 -11.52 18.63
CA ALA A 91 -2.16 -11.93 17.81
C ALA A 91 -2.58 -12.30 16.38
N ASP A 92 -3.72 -12.99 16.22
CA ASP A 92 -4.31 -13.32 14.91
C ASP A 92 -4.72 -12.04 14.16
N GLU A 93 -5.34 -11.08 14.84
CA GLU A 93 -5.75 -9.80 14.24
C GLU A 93 -4.55 -8.99 13.75
N ALA A 94 -3.49 -8.85 14.57
CA ALA A 94 -2.28 -8.12 14.18
C ALA A 94 -1.60 -8.75 12.96
N ARG A 95 -1.58 -10.10 12.88
CA ARG A 95 -1.10 -10.82 11.69
C ARG A 95 -1.99 -10.57 10.48
N SER A 96 -3.31 -10.60 10.65
CA SER A 96 -4.27 -10.33 9.58
C SER A 96 -4.09 -8.92 9.00
N ILE A 97 -3.88 -7.92 9.85
CA ILE A 97 -3.60 -6.54 9.44
C ILE A 97 -2.32 -6.46 8.59
N LEU A 98 -1.25 -7.14 8.99
CA LEU A 98 -0.01 -7.21 8.22
C LEU A 98 -0.19 -7.93 6.88
N CYS A 99 -0.87 -9.08 6.87
CA CYS A 99 -1.15 -9.83 5.65
C CYS A 99 -1.97 -9.01 4.66
N HIS A 100 -3.02 -8.34 5.15
CA HIS A 100 -3.85 -7.46 4.33
C HIS A 100 -3.02 -6.34 3.71
N TYR A 101 -2.19 -5.66 4.51
CA TYR A 101 -1.31 -4.62 4.03
C TYR A 101 -0.35 -5.12 2.94
N PHE A 102 0.28 -6.27 3.17
CA PHE A 102 1.18 -6.89 2.19
C PHE A 102 0.46 -7.23 0.87
N CYS A 103 -0.73 -7.82 0.93
CA CYS A 103 -1.55 -8.11 -0.26
C CYS A 103 -1.93 -6.82 -1.02
N GLN A 104 -2.36 -5.77 -0.32
CA GLN A 104 -2.72 -4.51 -0.97
C GLN A 104 -1.52 -3.87 -1.69
N LEU A 105 -0.32 -3.95 -1.10
CA LEU A 105 0.89 -3.48 -1.77
C LEU A 105 1.23 -4.31 -3.01
N CYS A 106 1.06 -5.64 -2.96
CA CYS A 106 1.25 -6.51 -4.11
C CYS A 106 0.29 -6.12 -5.26
N ASP A 107 -0.99 -5.91 -4.95
CA ASP A 107 -1.98 -5.48 -5.94
C ASP A 107 -1.64 -4.12 -6.56
N ILE A 108 -1.18 -3.16 -5.75
CA ILE A 108 -0.72 -1.85 -6.24
C ILE A 108 0.50 -2.01 -7.15
N ALA A 109 1.51 -2.78 -6.73
CA ALA A 109 2.71 -3.00 -7.52
C ALA A 109 2.42 -3.71 -8.85
N GLU A 110 1.48 -4.66 -8.87
CA GLU A 110 1.02 -5.29 -10.11
C GLU A 110 0.33 -4.29 -11.05
N GLN A 111 -0.52 -3.41 -10.51
CA GLN A 111 -1.16 -2.37 -11.31
C GLN A 111 -0.14 -1.39 -11.90
N GLU A 112 0.90 -1.01 -11.14
CA GLU A 112 1.99 -0.16 -11.66
C GLU A 112 2.80 -0.87 -12.74
N ALA A 113 3.02 -2.18 -12.62
CA ALA A 113 3.69 -2.96 -13.65
C ALA A 113 2.87 -2.98 -14.95
N LYS A 114 1.56 -3.25 -14.87
CA LYS A 114 0.64 -3.21 -16.03
C LYS A 114 0.54 -1.82 -16.65
N GLN A 115 0.63 -0.77 -15.84
CA GLN A 115 0.61 0.61 -16.33
C GLN A 115 1.81 0.96 -17.22
N LYS A 116 2.94 0.25 -17.12
CA LYS A 116 4.08 0.45 -18.04
C LYS A 116 3.68 0.17 -19.49
N ASP A 117 2.70 -0.67 -19.72
CA ASP A 117 2.17 -0.98 -21.06
C ASP A 117 1.17 0.09 -21.57
N GLU A 118 0.73 0.98 -20.69
CA GLU A 118 -0.29 2.02 -20.92
C GLU A 118 0.33 3.43 -21.03
N GLN A 119 1.63 3.53 -21.36
CA GLN A 119 2.31 4.82 -21.46
C GLN A 119 1.72 5.72 -22.55
N GLU A 120 1.19 5.15 -23.63
CA GLU A 120 0.59 5.91 -24.72
C GLU A 120 -0.66 6.66 -24.26
N ILE A 121 -1.56 6.02 -23.51
CA ILE A 121 -2.79 6.68 -23.04
C ILE A 121 -2.50 7.72 -21.97
N ILE A 122 -1.51 7.48 -21.11
CA ILE A 122 -1.03 8.47 -20.14
C ILE A 122 -0.43 9.69 -20.83
N ALA A 123 0.41 9.47 -21.85
CA ALA A 123 0.99 10.55 -22.64
C ALA A 123 -0.10 11.33 -23.39
N CYS A 124 -1.10 10.66 -23.93
CA CYS A 124 -2.26 11.28 -24.57
C CYS A 124 -3.04 12.17 -23.59
N TYR A 125 -3.30 11.68 -22.37
CA TYR A 125 -3.96 12.45 -21.31
C TYR A 125 -3.17 13.71 -20.91
N GLU A 126 -1.86 13.59 -20.70
CA GLU A 126 -1.02 14.73 -20.35
C GLU A 126 -0.90 15.75 -21.50
N ASN A 127 -0.83 15.28 -22.75
CA ASN A 127 -0.88 16.13 -23.93
C ASN A 127 -2.23 16.85 -24.04
N PHE A 128 -3.35 16.16 -23.80
CA PHE A 128 -4.68 16.76 -23.76
C PHE A 128 -4.76 17.87 -22.70
N LYS A 129 -4.26 17.64 -21.49
CA LYS A 129 -4.24 18.66 -20.42
C LYS A 129 -3.48 19.91 -20.82
N ARG A 130 -2.30 19.75 -21.44
CA ARG A 130 -1.48 20.87 -21.95
C ARG A 130 -2.19 21.59 -23.09
N ALA A 131 -2.71 20.83 -24.06
CA ALA A 131 -3.37 21.37 -25.25
C ALA A 131 -4.68 22.10 -24.91
N ARG A 132 -5.44 21.64 -23.90
CA ARG A 132 -6.71 22.26 -23.50
C ARG A 132 -6.57 23.75 -23.20
N GLY A 133 -5.48 24.17 -22.56
CA GLY A 133 -5.21 25.58 -22.28
C GLY A 133 -4.94 26.39 -23.55
N LEU A 134 -4.16 25.82 -24.48
CA LEU A 134 -3.81 26.45 -25.76
C LEU A 134 -5.01 26.55 -26.70
N LEU A 135 -5.81 25.48 -26.79
CA LEU A 135 -6.98 25.44 -27.66
C LEU A 135 -8.04 26.49 -27.26
N ARG A 136 -8.13 26.83 -25.97
CA ARG A 136 -8.99 27.92 -25.49
C ARG A 136 -8.58 29.30 -26.01
N LEU A 137 -7.30 29.51 -26.32
CA LEU A 137 -6.82 30.79 -26.86
C LEU A 137 -7.27 31.02 -28.31
N ALA A 138 -7.57 29.95 -29.04
CA ALA A 138 -8.04 30.01 -30.43
C ALA A 138 -9.56 30.31 -30.55
N LEU A 139 -10.27 30.35 -29.42
CA LEU A 139 -11.71 30.55 -29.41
C LEU A 139 -12.12 32.02 -29.55
N PRO A 140 -13.28 32.29 -30.18
CA PRO A 140 -13.86 33.63 -30.20
C PRO A 140 -14.04 34.20 -28.79
N THR A 141 -13.41 35.35 -28.52
CA THR A 141 -13.59 36.09 -27.28
C THR A 141 -14.96 36.78 -27.26
N ASN A 142 -15.52 36.98 -26.05
CA ASN A 142 -16.80 37.67 -25.81
C ASN A 142 -18.08 36.99 -26.36
N HIS A 143 -17.99 35.77 -26.89
CA HIS A 143 -19.14 35.01 -27.43
C HIS A 143 -19.29 33.68 -26.67
N TYR A 144 -19.19 33.70 -25.35
CA TYR A 144 -19.17 32.50 -24.53
C TYR A 144 -20.51 31.76 -24.61
N CYS A 145 -20.45 30.47 -24.96
CA CYS A 145 -21.53 29.51 -24.82
C CYS A 145 -20.91 28.21 -24.30
N GLY A 146 -21.24 27.82 -23.07
CA GLY A 146 -20.54 26.79 -22.31
C GLY A 146 -21.00 25.36 -22.61
N SER A 147 -22.08 25.18 -23.37
CA SER A 147 -22.57 23.85 -23.75
C SER A 147 -23.53 23.91 -24.93
N ILE A 148 -23.74 22.76 -25.59
CA ILE A 148 -24.79 22.60 -26.61
C ILE A 148 -26.17 22.92 -26.02
N LYS A 149 -26.42 22.57 -24.75
CA LYS A 149 -27.70 22.88 -24.10
C LYS A 149 -27.95 24.38 -24.02
N GLU A 150 -26.95 25.15 -23.61
CA GLU A 150 -27.04 26.63 -23.58
C GLU A 150 -27.25 27.21 -24.98
N LEU A 151 -26.66 26.60 -26.00
CA LEU A 151 -26.86 27.01 -27.40
C LEU A 151 -28.31 26.79 -27.85
N GLU A 152 -28.88 25.61 -27.58
CA GLU A 152 -30.28 25.31 -27.92
C GLU A 152 -31.26 26.19 -27.13
N GLU A 153 -31.03 26.43 -25.84
CA GLU A 153 -31.83 27.38 -25.04
C GLU A 153 -31.81 28.81 -25.62
N TYR A 154 -30.66 29.23 -26.17
CA TYR A 154 -30.53 30.52 -26.84
C TYR A 154 -31.24 30.54 -28.19
N LYS A 155 -31.19 29.45 -28.97
CA LYS A 155 -31.97 29.30 -30.22
C LYS A 155 -33.46 29.41 -29.94
N ASP A 156 -33.96 28.66 -28.95
CA ASP A 156 -35.38 28.66 -28.57
C ASP A 156 -35.84 30.07 -28.16
N TYR A 157 -35.03 30.79 -27.38
CA TYR A 157 -35.32 32.17 -26.99
C TYR A 157 -35.46 33.12 -28.19
N LEU A 158 -34.59 32.98 -29.20
CA LEU A 158 -34.64 33.80 -30.40
C LEU A 158 -35.81 33.41 -31.30
N GLY A 159 -36.11 32.11 -31.43
CA GLY A 159 -37.27 31.60 -32.16
C GLY A 159 -38.60 32.06 -31.56
N ILE A 160 -38.69 32.24 -30.24
CA ILE A 160 -39.88 32.84 -29.59
C ILE A 160 -40.05 34.32 -29.96
N LYS A 161 -38.96 35.03 -30.28
CA LYS A 161 -38.98 36.47 -30.60
C LYS A 161 -39.19 36.77 -32.08
N SER A 162 -38.90 35.84 -32.96
CA SER A 162 -39.03 36.02 -34.40
C SER A 162 -39.10 34.69 -35.13
N ASP A 163 -40.04 34.56 -36.08
CA ASP A 163 -40.11 33.44 -37.03
C ASP A 163 -39.01 33.52 -38.12
N ASP A 164 -38.20 34.58 -38.13
CA ASP A 164 -37.09 34.75 -39.07
C ASP A 164 -35.82 34.08 -38.54
N GLU A 165 -35.45 32.93 -39.10
CA GLU A 165 -34.24 32.17 -38.74
C GLU A 165 -32.92 32.82 -39.20
N SER A 166 -32.95 34.00 -39.84
CA SER A 166 -31.73 34.70 -40.30
C SER A 166 -30.70 34.94 -39.19
N TYR A 167 -31.12 34.99 -37.92
CA TYR A 167 -30.24 35.13 -36.77
C TYR A 167 -29.28 33.94 -36.58
N LEU A 168 -29.65 32.73 -37.03
CA LEU A 168 -28.81 31.53 -36.96
C LEU A 168 -27.58 31.63 -37.87
N HIS A 169 -27.65 32.49 -38.89
CA HIS A 169 -26.57 32.72 -39.85
C HIS A 169 -25.75 33.98 -39.54
N THR A 170 -25.92 34.55 -38.33
CA THR A 170 -25.10 35.67 -37.90
C THR A 170 -23.72 35.19 -37.46
N LYS A 171 -22.69 35.98 -37.74
CA LYS A 171 -21.30 35.69 -37.30
C LYS A 171 -21.19 35.52 -35.79
N ASP A 172 -22.05 36.19 -35.03
CA ASP A 172 -22.04 36.11 -33.57
C ASP A 172 -22.61 34.77 -33.11
N PHE A 173 -23.67 34.28 -33.75
CA PHE A 173 -24.22 32.95 -33.51
C PHE A 173 -23.23 31.84 -33.88
N GLU A 174 -22.61 31.91 -35.06
CA GLU A 174 -21.57 30.94 -35.49
C GLU A 174 -20.40 30.86 -34.49
N ARG A 175 -20.00 31.99 -33.90
CA ARG A 175 -18.96 32.05 -32.85
C ARG A 175 -19.42 31.41 -31.54
N MET A 176 -20.67 31.64 -31.14
CA MET A 176 -21.25 30.99 -29.96
C MET A 176 -21.35 29.47 -30.16
N GLU A 177 -21.79 29.03 -31.34
CA GLU A 177 -21.90 27.63 -31.71
C GLU A 177 -20.52 26.93 -31.69
N LEU A 178 -19.49 27.56 -32.26
CA LEU A 178 -18.12 27.05 -32.18
C LEU A 178 -17.65 26.87 -30.73
N ASN A 179 -17.93 27.85 -29.87
CA ASN A 179 -17.61 27.77 -28.44
C ASN A 179 -18.35 26.60 -27.77
N ALA A 180 -19.66 26.45 -28.03
CA ALA A 180 -20.48 25.38 -27.47
C ALA A 180 -19.94 23.99 -27.84
N TYR A 181 -19.62 23.78 -29.12
CA TYR A 181 -19.04 22.52 -29.59
C TYR A 181 -17.67 22.23 -28.97
N PHE A 182 -16.83 23.25 -28.83
CA PHE A 182 -15.54 23.10 -28.19
C PHE A 182 -15.65 22.69 -26.72
N PHE A 183 -16.52 23.35 -25.94
CA PHE A 183 -16.71 23.00 -24.54
C PHE A 183 -17.31 21.60 -24.35
N GLU A 184 -18.23 21.19 -25.24
CA GLU A 184 -18.78 19.84 -25.22
C GLU A 184 -17.71 18.79 -25.58
N PHE A 185 -16.84 19.07 -26.56
CA PHE A 185 -15.67 18.23 -26.86
C PHE A 185 -14.77 18.08 -25.64
N LEU A 186 -14.41 19.19 -24.97
CA LEU A 186 -13.57 19.14 -23.77
C LEU A 186 -14.22 18.30 -22.65
N LYS A 187 -15.52 18.45 -22.45
CA LYS A 187 -16.28 17.68 -21.45
C LYS A 187 -16.22 16.19 -21.76
N ARG A 188 -16.51 15.79 -23.00
CA ARG A 188 -16.46 14.38 -23.43
C ARG A 188 -15.07 13.78 -23.34
N ALA A 189 -14.05 14.49 -23.81
CA ALA A 189 -12.66 14.05 -23.71
C ALA A 189 -12.22 13.90 -22.25
N ASN A 190 -12.57 14.86 -21.38
CA ASN A 190 -12.27 14.75 -19.96
C ASN A 190 -12.99 13.57 -19.30
N ASN A 191 -14.26 13.33 -19.64
CA ASN A 191 -15.02 12.19 -19.14
C ASN A 191 -14.40 10.86 -19.59
N TYR A 192 -13.98 10.76 -20.85
CA TYR A 192 -13.29 9.57 -21.38
C TYR A 192 -12.05 9.22 -20.53
N PHE A 193 -11.14 10.19 -20.33
CA PHE A 193 -9.96 9.96 -19.50
C PHE A 193 -10.29 9.69 -18.03
N GLN A 194 -11.31 10.33 -17.47
CA GLN A 194 -11.74 10.09 -16.08
C GLN A 194 -12.40 8.73 -15.88
N SER A 195 -12.92 8.11 -16.95
CA SER A 195 -13.47 6.74 -16.91
C SER A 195 -12.44 5.65 -17.21
N GLU A 196 -11.27 6.03 -17.73
CA GLU A 196 -10.22 5.09 -18.14
C GLU A 196 -9.47 4.53 -16.91
N PRO A 197 -9.53 3.22 -16.61
CA PRO A 197 -8.90 2.63 -15.42
C PRO A 197 -7.42 2.95 -15.28
N SER A 198 -6.67 2.93 -16.39
CA SER A 198 -5.23 3.22 -16.42
C SER A 198 -4.93 4.67 -16.00
N ILE A 199 -5.79 5.61 -16.37
CA ILE A 199 -5.68 7.03 -15.98
C ILE A 199 -6.15 7.24 -14.53
N ILE A 200 -7.22 6.57 -14.11
CA ILE A 200 -7.68 6.62 -12.71
C ILE A 200 -6.57 6.15 -11.78
N HIS A 201 -5.92 5.02 -12.10
CA HIS A 201 -4.79 4.52 -11.34
C HIS A 201 -3.60 5.49 -11.39
N TYR A 202 -3.23 5.98 -12.59
CA TYR A 202 -2.16 6.98 -12.75
C TYR A 202 -2.32 8.18 -11.82
N LEU A 203 -3.54 8.72 -11.74
CA LEU A 203 -3.86 9.90 -10.96
C LEU A 203 -3.87 9.65 -9.45
N LYS A 204 -4.16 8.42 -9.02
CA LYS A 204 -4.38 8.08 -7.61
C LYS A 204 -3.29 7.21 -6.99
N LYS A 205 -2.31 6.73 -7.77
CA LYS A 205 -1.32 5.75 -7.29
C LYS A 205 -0.58 6.17 -6.03
N ASP A 206 -0.12 7.42 -5.95
CA ASP A 206 0.62 7.91 -4.77
C ASP A 206 -0.30 8.09 -3.55
N GLU A 207 -1.54 8.54 -3.77
CA GLU A 207 -2.56 8.61 -2.72
C GLU A 207 -2.93 7.21 -2.20
N LEU A 208 -3.06 6.22 -3.07
CA LEU A 208 -3.36 4.83 -2.71
C LEU A 208 -2.22 4.23 -1.89
N LYS A 209 -0.97 4.40 -2.33
CA LYS A 209 0.22 3.95 -1.60
C LYS A 209 0.29 4.52 -0.19
N GLN A 210 0.07 5.83 -0.07
CA GLN A 210 0.11 6.49 1.23
C GLN A 210 -1.09 6.08 2.11
N ARG A 211 -2.28 5.95 1.52
CA ARG A 211 -3.48 5.46 2.22
C ARG A 211 -3.28 4.08 2.83
N GLU A 212 -2.71 3.12 2.09
CA GLU A 212 -2.52 1.76 2.62
C GLU A 212 -1.48 1.74 3.75
N LYS A 213 -0.43 2.57 3.68
CA LYS A 213 0.53 2.77 4.78
C LYS A 213 -0.16 3.32 6.03
N ASP A 214 -1.01 4.33 5.87
CA ASP A 214 -1.71 4.97 6.99
C ASP A 214 -2.74 4.04 7.59
N LYS A 215 -3.54 3.35 6.76
CA LYS A 215 -4.51 2.33 7.19
C LYS A 215 -3.86 1.18 7.97
N PHE A 216 -2.67 0.72 7.54
CA PHE A 216 -1.92 -0.28 8.29
C PHE A 216 -1.55 0.21 9.70
N ARG A 217 -1.03 1.44 9.80
CA ARG A 217 -0.64 2.04 11.09
C ARG A 217 -1.84 2.30 11.99
N ASP A 218 -2.93 2.82 11.43
CA ASP A 218 -4.14 3.15 12.18
C ASP A 218 -4.83 1.88 12.69
N ASN A 219 -4.95 0.83 11.87
CA ASN A 219 -5.47 -0.46 12.33
C ASN A 219 -4.63 -1.06 13.47
N LEU A 220 -3.30 -0.93 13.43
CA LEU A 220 -2.44 -1.36 14.54
C LEU A 220 -2.63 -0.50 15.79
N ARG A 221 -2.87 0.81 15.65
CA ARG A 221 -3.16 1.72 16.78
C ARG A 221 -4.48 1.37 17.43
N ASP A 222 -5.53 1.20 16.64
CA ASP A 222 -6.86 0.81 17.12
C ASP A 222 -6.78 -0.53 17.87
N LEU A 223 -6.02 -1.49 17.34
CA LEU A 223 -5.78 -2.77 18.01
C LEU A 223 -4.98 -2.60 19.30
N ALA A 224 -3.98 -1.72 19.32
CA ALA A 224 -3.17 -1.46 20.51
C ALA A 224 -4.01 -0.83 21.62
N ASP A 225 -4.85 0.15 21.29
CA ASP A 225 -5.79 0.79 22.21
C ASP A 225 -6.80 -0.21 22.76
N PHE A 226 -7.44 -0.99 21.87
CA PHE A 226 -8.41 -2.02 22.25
C PHE A 226 -7.81 -3.07 23.20
N SER A 227 -6.58 -3.49 22.92
CA SER A 227 -5.89 -4.54 23.67
C SER A 227 -5.06 -4.03 24.84
N SER A 228 -5.03 -2.70 25.08
CA SER A 228 -4.17 -2.04 26.07
C SER A 228 -2.69 -2.41 25.93
N THR A 229 -2.23 -2.64 24.70
CA THR A 229 -0.84 -3.01 24.41
C THR A 229 0.04 -1.78 24.39
N ARG A 230 1.21 -1.84 25.04
CA ARG A 230 2.24 -0.78 24.98
C ARG A 230 3.02 -0.82 23.67
N ALA A 231 2.34 -0.57 22.56
CA ALA A 231 2.92 -0.58 21.20
C ALA A 231 2.77 0.76 20.45
N LEU A 232 2.04 1.74 20.97
CA LEU A 232 1.74 3.00 20.27
C LEU A 232 3.00 3.76 19.82
N ASP A 233 3.99 3.90 20.71
CA ASP A 233 5.26 4.55 20.38
C ASP A 233 6.04 3.79 19.31
N ASP A 234 6.03 2.46 19.35
CA ASP A 234 6.69 1.64 18.35
C ASP A 234 5.97 1.70 17.00
N ILE A 235 4.64 1.74 16.96
CA ILE A 235 3.89 1.90 15.70
C ILE A 235 4.28 3.22 15.04
N LYS A 236 4.47 4.29 15.82
CA LYS A 236 4.88 5.60 15.31
C LYS A 236 6.30 5.62 14.76
N ASN A 237 7.23 4.92 15.43
CA ASN A 237 8.67 4.98 15.13
C ASN A 237 9.20 3.79 14.33
N SER A 238 8.38 2.76 14.09
CA SER A 238 8.78 1.55 13.40
C SER A 238 9.04 1.80 11.92
N THR A 239 10.12 1.18 11.44
CA THR A 239 10.51 1.10 10.03
C THR A 239 9.74 0.04 9.26
N LEU A 240 9.04 -0.89 9.93
CA LEU A 240 8.34 -2.03 9.31
C LEU A 240 7.42 -1.64 8.15
N THR A 241 6.57 -0.61 8.35
CA THR A 241 5.65 -0.14 7.30
C THR A 241 6.41 0.28 6.04
N GLN A 242 7.46 1.08 6.20
CA GLN A 242 8.21 1.63 5.08
C GLN A 242 9.09 0.55 4.42
N ASN A 243 9.72 -0.31 5.22
CA ASN A 243 10.57 -1.40 4.75
C ASN A 243 9.80 -2.41 3.89
N ILE A 244 8.59 -2.81 4.32
CA ILE A 244 7.72 -3.69 3.51
C ILE A 244 7.30 -2.97 2.23
N TYR A 245 6.86 -1.72 2.32
CA TYR A 245 6.48 -0.94 1.14
C TYR A 245 7.62 -0.86 0.12
N ASP A 246 8.82 -0.47 0.54
CA ASP A 246 9.97 -0.30 -0.35
C ASP A 246 10.37 -1.64 -0.98
N TYR A 247 10.34 -2.73 -0.22
CA TYR A 247 10.62 -4.06 -0.73
C TYR A 247 9.59 -4.51 -1.77
N VAL A 248 8.29 -4.41 -1.46
CA VAL A 248 7.23 -4.88 -2.36
C VAL A 248 7.23 -4.08 -3.66
N MET A 249 7.26 -2.75 -3.57
CA MET A 249 7.22 -1.88 -4.74
C MET A 249 8.45 -2.03 -5.64
N LYS A 250 9.61 -2.40 -5.07
CA LYS A 250 10.83 -2.64 -5.83
C LYS A 250 10.85 -3.99 -6.53
N ASN A 251 10.42 -5.07 -5.87
CA ASN A 251 10.71 -6.43 -6.31
C ASN A 251 9.50 -7.21 -6.86
N PHE A 252 8.26 -6.77 -6.58
CA PHE A 252 7.09 -7.60 -6.92
C PHE A 252 6.85 -7.74 -8.43
N ALA A 253 7.13 -6.69 -9.21
CA ALA A 253 6.95 -6.73 -10.65
C ALA A 253 7.86 -7.78 -11.32
N ASP A 254 9.12 -7.86 -10.89
CA ASP A 254 10.08 -8.83 -11.40
C ASP A 254 9.71 -10.25 -10.94
N PHE A 255 9.33 -10.41 -9.67
CA PHE A 255 8.77 -11.67 -9.17
C PHE A 255 7.58 -12.14 -9.99
N LEU A 256 6.65 -11.25 -10.35
CA LEU A 256 5.49 -11.60 -11.17
C LEU A 256 5.87 -12.05 -12.59
N ALA A 257 6.91 -11.46 -13.18
CA ALA A 257 7.39 -11.87 -14.49
C ALA A 257 7.95 -13.30 -14.42
N GLU A 258 8.84 -13.56 -13.46
CA GLU A 258 9.40 -14.90 -13.20
C GLU A 258 8.34 -15.92 -12.80
N TYR A 259 7.33 -15.51 -12.03
CA TYR A 259 6.20 -16.35 -11.61
C TYR A 259 5.24 -16.70 -12.75
N LYS A 260 5.17 -15.88 -13.82
CA LYS A 260 4.34 -16.14 -15.00
C LYS A 260 5.05 -16.92 -16.10
N GLU A 261 6.39 -16.88 -16.16
CA GLU A 261 7.18 -17.76 -17.03
C GLU A 261 6.90 -19.29 -16.92
N PRO A 262 6.46 -19.87 -15.78
CA PRO A 262 6.18 -21.31 -15.67
C PRO A 262 4.85 -21.73 -16.31
N GLU A 263 3.93 -20.81 -16.64
CA GLU A 263 2.66 -21.19 -17.30
C GLU A 263 2.87 -21.73 -18.73
N ILE A 264 4.03 -21.45 -19.35
CA ILE A 264 4.43 -22.10 -20.62
C ILE A 264 4.97 -23.52 -20.38
N ASN A 265 5.42 -23.86 -19.16
CA ASN A 265 6.03 -25.16 -18.84
C ASN A 265 5.07 -26.21 -18.24
N PHE A 266 3.82 -25.86 -17.87
CA PHE A 266 2.85 -26.86 -17.44
C PHE A 266 2.45 -27.86 -18.56
N ARG A 267 2.52 -27.46 -19.84
CA ARG A 267 2.35 -28.40 -20.98
C ARG A 267 3.54 -29.35 -21.14
N ALA A 268 4.75 -28.96 -20.74
CA ALA A 268 5.95 -29.80 -20.83
C ALA A 268 6.00 -30.88 -19.74
N LEU A 269 5.33 -30.65 -18.59
CA LEU A 269 5.24 -31.61 -17.48
C LEU A 269 4.16 -32.69 -17.70
N ILE A 270 3.11 -32.41 -18.47
CA ILE A 270 2.06 -33.39 -18.78
C ILE A 270 2.46 -34.33 -19.93
N ALA A 271 3.42 -33.94 -20.78
CA ALA A 271 3.92 -34.78 -21.88
C ALA A 271 4.98 -35.83 -21.45
N LYS A 272 5.25 -35.95 -20.15
CA LYS A 272 6.23 -36.92 -19.58
C LYS A 272 5.63 -37.86 -18.52
N GLN A 273 4.30 -37.98 -18.46
CA GLN A 273 3.60 -39.10 -17.82
C GLN A 273 3.01 -40.00 -18.90
#